data_AF-A0A1G3RVE2-F1
#
_entry.id   AF-A0A1G3RVE2-F1
#
_cell.length_a   1.000
_cell.length_b   1.000
_cell.length_c   1.000
_cell.angle_alpha   90.00
_cell.angle_beta   90.00
_cell.angle_gamma   90.00
#
_symmetry.space_group_name_H-M   'P 1'
#
loop_
_entity.id
_entity.type
_entity.pdbx_description
1 polymer ?
#
loop_
_entity_poly.entity_id
_entity_poly.type
_entity_poly.pdbx_seq_one_letter_code
_entity_poly.pdbx_strand_id
1 'polypeptide(L)'
;MEAAEEVATLDRQLREAGRTYILIGPGRWGSRDPWLGVPVDYSQITNASVIVETEMPGLSVDFSFGSHFMRNVTGRGIGYLAIPDGGSSLVDWSHIASLPRVATLRYATHSSSPVPLEVLMDGLGRRALVRQSRQDREACPLGSFPVLGSAP
;
A
#
# COMPACT_ATOMS: atom_id res chain seq x y z
N MET A 1 8.21 -5.56 18.25
CA MET A 1 7.28 -4.45 18.55
C MET A 1 7.77 -3.12 17.96
N GLU A 2 9.07 -2.90 17.79
CA GLU A 2 9.61 -1.65 17.24
C GLU A 2 9.18 -1.31 15.80
N ALA A 3 9.12 -2.30 14.89
CA ALA A 3 8.69 -2.05 13.50
C ALA A 3 7.25 -1.51 13.39
N ALA A 4 6.35 -2.01 14.25
CA ALA A 4 4.96 -1.56 14.26
C ALA A 4 4.82 -0.12 14.77
N GLU A 5 5.65 0.27 15.74
CA GLU A 5 5.71 1.64 16.26
C GLU A 5 6.25 2.63 15.22
N GLU A 6 7.25 2.22 14.43
CA GLU A 6 7.75 3.03 13.31
C GLU A 6 6.69 3.24 12.24
N VAL A 7 5.99 2.17 11.84
CA VAL A 7 4.88 2.26 10.87
C VAL A 7 3.77 3.16 11.41
N ALA A 8 3.37 3.00 12.68
CA ALA A 8 2.35 3.84 13.30
C ALA A 8 2.76 5.32 13.38
N THR A 9 4.06 5.59 13.55
CA THR A 9 4.60 6.95 13.55
C THR A 9 4.52 7.57 12.15
N LEU A 10 4.89 6.82 11.11
CA LEU A 10 4.77 7.28 9.72
C LEU A 10 3.30 7.48 9.31
N ASP A 11 2.39 6.57 9.66
CA ASP A 11 0.95 6.71 9.39
C ASP A 11 0.40 8.01 9.96
N ARG A 12 0.72 8.31 11.22
CA ARG A 12 0.30 9.54 11.90
C ARG A 12 0.88 10.80 11.23
N GLN A 13 2.17 10.80 10.90
CA GLN A 13 2.80 11.94 10.21
C GLN A 13 2.17 12.20 8.83
N LEU A 14 1.94 11.14 8.05
CA LEU A 14 1.32 11.25 6.73
C LEU A 14 -0.14 11.68 6.81
N ARG A 15 -0.87 11.19 7.82
CA ARG A 15 -2.25 11.59 8.12
C ARG A 15 -2.34 13.07 8.49
N GLU A 16 -1.45 13.56 9.35
CA GLU A 16 -1.36 14.98 9.73
C GLU A 16 -1.01 15.86 8.52
N ALA A 17 -0.22 15.34 7.58
CA ALA A 17 0.09 16.01 6.32
C ALA A 17 -1.01 15.88 5.24
N GLY A 18 -2.12 15.18 5.52
CA GLY A 18 -3.20 14.96 4.56
C GLY A 18 -2.81 14.12 3.34
N ARG A 19 -1.81 13.22 3.49
CA ARG A 19 -1.28 12.39 2.40
C ARG A 19 -1.58 10.93 2.66
N THR A 20 -2.14 10.23 1.68
CA THR A 20 -2.21 8.77 1.72
C THR A 20 -0.92 8.14 1.17
N TYR A 21 -0.74 6.84 1.39
CA TYR A 21 0.46 6.13 0.97
C TYR A 21 0.18 4.69 0.54
N ILE A 22 1.15 4.10 -0.15
CA ILE A 22 1.20 2.67 -0.45
C ILE A 22 2.18 2.04 0.53
N LEU A 23 1.72 1.00 1.23
CA LEU A 23 2.49 0.27 2.21
C LEU A 23 2.99 -1.03 1.60
N ILE A 24 4.31 -1.17 1.49
CA ILE A 24 4.94 -2.34 0.87
C ILE A 24 5.81 -3.00 1.94
N GLY A 25 5.66 -4.32 2.13
CA GLY A 25 6.58 -5.03 2.98
C GLY A 25 6.39 -6.54 3.04
N PRO A 26 7.34 -7.22 3.68
CA PRO A 26 7.44 -8.67 3.65
C PRO A 26 6.42 -9.37 4.55
N GLY A 27 5.99 -10.55 4.11
CA GLY A 27 5.20 -11.49 4.89
C GLY A 27 3.78 -11.02 5.19
N ARG A 28 3.25 -11.54 6.30
CA ARG A 28 1.88 -11.36 6.76
C ARG A 28 1.75 -10.18 7.72
N TRP A 29 1.10 -9.11 7.25
CA TRP A 29 0.81 -7.95 8.06
C TRP A 29 -0.29 -8.22 9.09
N GLY A 30 -0.11 -7.74 10.31
CA GLY A 30 -0.99 -8.05 11.44
C GLY A 30 -0.83 -9.46 12.00
N SER A 31 0.25 -10.18 11.63
CA SER A 31 0.69 -11.37 12.34
C SER A 31 1.16 -11.01 13.75
N ARG A 32 0.80 -11.82 14.76
CA ARG A 32 1.43 -11.69 16.10
C ARG A 32 2.83 -12.28 16.16
N ASP A 33 3.20 -13.07 15.15
CA ASP A 33 4.53 -13.63 14.99
C ASP A 33 5.36 -12.75 14.03
N PRO A 34 6.39 -12.02 14.54
CA PRO A 34 7.25 -11.18 13.71
C PRO A 34 8.10 -11.96 12.70
N TRP A 35 8.27 -13.27 12.88
CA TRP A 35 8.99 -14.11 11.91
C TRP A 35 8.17 -14.36 10.65
N LEU A 36 6.85 -14.22 10.73
CA LEU A 36 5.94 -14.40 9.61
C LEU A 36 5.58 -13.07 8.93
N GLY A 37 5.91 -11.92 9.51
CA GLY A 37 5.64 -10.62 8.89
C GLY A 37 5.63 -9.47 9.89
N VAL A 38 4.93 -8.38 9.55
CA VAL A 38 4.94 -7.15 10.34
C VAL A 38 3.76 -7.13 11.33
N PRO A 39 4.01 -7.05 12.66
CA PRO A 39 2.97 -7.16 13.68
C PRO A 39 2.23 -5.83 13.92
N VAL A 40 1.60 -5.30 12.87
CA VAL A 40 0.82 -4.06 12.96
C VAL A 40 -0.67 -4.32 13.09
N ASP A 41 -1.33 -3.54 13.94
CA ASP A 41 -2.77 -3.44 13.96
C ASP A 41 -3.28 -2.51 12.85
N TYR A 42 -4.52 -2.73 12.40
CA TYR A 42 -5.17 -1.85 11.44
C TYR A 42 -5.15 -0.37 11.87
N SER A 43 -5.32 -0.10 13.18
CA SER A 43 -5.30 1.25 13.75
C SER A 43 -3.97 1.99 13.55
N GLN A 44 -2.91 1.27 13.18
CA GLN A 44 -1.57 1.81 12.93
C GLN A 44 -1.31 2.11 11.45
N ILE A 45 -2.22 1.74 10.55
CA ILE A 45 -2.06 1.87 9.09
C ILE A 45 -3.33 2.42 8.41
N THR A 46 -4.10 3.22 9.16
CA THR A 46 -5.44 3.65 8.77
C THR A 46 -5.47 4.51 7.50
N ASN A 47 -4.36 5.16 7.18
CA ASN A 47 -4.25 6.10 6.08
C ASN A 47 -3.53 5.52 4.84
N ALA A 48 -3.22 4.22 4.88
CA ALA A 48 -2.76 3.49 3.70
C ALA A 48 -3.89 3.39 2.66
N SER A 49 -3.59 3.70 1.40
CA SER A 49 -4.51 3.46 0.28
C SER A 49 -4.41 2.02 -0.22
N VAL A 50 -3.20 1.44 -0.14
CA VAL A 50 -2.92 0.07 -0.60
C VAL A 50 -1.89 -0.57 0.32
N ILE A 51 -2.08 -1.84 0.64
CA ILE A 51 -1.07 -2.71 1.26
C ILE A 51 -0.59 -3.69 0.20
N VAL A 52 0.71 -3.88 0.10
CA VAL A 52 1.39 -4.80 -0.80
C VAL A 52 2.25 -5.74 0.05
N GLU A 53 1.78 -6.97 0.20
CA GLU A 53 2.55 -8.03 0.85
C GLU A 53 3.47 -8.70 -0.16
N THR A 54 4.74 -8.83 0.19
CA THR A 54 5.74 -9.52 -0.62
C THR A 54 6.14 -10.82 0.08
N GLU A 55 6.41 -11.87 -0.67
CA GLU A 55 6.97 -13.08 -0.05
C GLU A 55 8.35 -12.82 0.57
N MET A 56 8.68 -13.63 1.58
CA MET A 56 10.00 -13.65 2.19
C MET A 56 10.83 -14.77 1.57
N PRO A 57 12.08 -14.51 1.15
CA PRO A 57 12.94 -15.55 0.59
C PRO A 57 13.06 -16.76 1.54
N GLY A 58 12.69 -17.95 1.06
CA GLY A 58 12.78 -19.20 1.83
C GLY A 58 11.65 -19.43 2.84
N LEU A 59 10.62 -18.59 2.86
CA LEU A 59 9.47 -18.76 3.74
C LEU A 59 8.16 -18.54 2.95
N SER A 60 7.48 -19.63 2.61
CA SER A 60 6.12 -19.59 2.08
C SER A 60 5.17 -19.20 3.22
N VAL A 61 4.98 -17.90 3.40
CA VAL A 61 4.02 -17.36 4.36
C VAL A 61 2.67 -17.22 3.69
N ASP A 62 1.63 -17.74 4.33
CA ASP A 62 0.26 -17.39 3.96
C ASP A 62 0.05 -15.89 4.18
N PHE A 63 -0.18 -15.18 3.07
CA PHE A 63 -0.63 -13.79 3.09
C PHE A 63 -1.83 -13.63 4.05
N SER A 64 -2.07 -12.40 4.50
CA SER A 64 -3.16 -12.06 5.44
C SER A 64 -4.59 -12.36 4.95
N PHE A 65 -4.73 -13.03 3.80
CA PHE A 65 -5.99 -13.42 3.19
C PHE A 65 -6.89 -14.24 4.15
N GLY A 66 -8.13 -13.80 4.33
CA GLY A 66 -9.11 -14.44 5.23
C GLY A 66 -8.99 -14.09 6.72
N SER A 67 -8.04 -13.25 7.12
CA SER A 67 -7.84 -12.88 8.54
C SER A 67 -8.80 -11.78 9.03
N HIS A 68 -8.96 -11.67 10.35
CA HIS A 68 -9.64 -10.52 10.99
C HIS A 68 -9.01 -9.18 10.61
N PHE A 69 -7.68 -9.16 10.42
CA PHE A 69 -6.95 -7.99 9.93
C PHE A 69 -7.42 -7.61 8.52
N MET A 70 -7.48 -8.55 7.58
CA MET A 70 -7.92 -8.28 6.21
C MET A 70 -9.36 -7.77 6.15
N ARG A 71 -10.27 -8.29 6.99
CA ARG A 71 -11.65 -7.78 7.05
C ARG A 71 -11.72 -6.29 7.39
N ASN A 72 -10.82 -5.79 8.25
CA ASN A 72 -10.76 -4.38 8.61
C ASN A 72 -10.16 -3.53 7.48
N VAL A 73 -9.14 -4.07 6.79
CA VAL A 73 -8.48 -3.43 5.64
C VAL A 73 -9.46 -3.24 4.48
N THR A 74 -10.09 -4.34 4.01
CA THR A 74 -11.00 -4.28 2.86
C THR A 74 -12.32 -3.58 3.19
N GLY A 75 -12.85 -3.75 4.40
CA GLY A 75 -14.07 -3.08 4.85
C GLY A 75 -13.97 -1.56 4.93
N ARG A 76 -12.76 -1.00 4.85
CA ARG A 76 -12.49 0.44 4.92
C ARG A 76 -11.90 1.02 3.64
N GLY A 77 -11.92 0.24 2.56
CA GLY A 77 -11.49 0.69 1.23
C GLY A 77 -9.98 0.71 1.02
N ILE A 78 -9.19 0.08 1.91
CA ILE A 78 -7.76 -0.10 1.68
C ILE A 78 -7.59 -1.25 0.69
N GLY A 79 -6.96 -0.96 -0.44
CA GLY A 79 -6.62 -1.97 -1.44
C GLY A 79 -5.59 -2.95 -0.90
N TYR A 80 -5.66 -4.21 -1.31
CA TYR A 80 -4.76 -5.24 -0.80
C TYR A 80 -4.22 -6.06 -1.95
N LEU A 81 -2.89 -6.11 -2.06
CA LEU A 81 -2.13 -6.80 -3.09
C LEU A 81 -1.15 -7.77 -2.45
N ALA A 82 -0.98 -8.92 -3.08
CA ALA A 82 -0.02 -9.93 -2.69
C ALA A 82 0.88 -10.25 -3.90
N ILE A 83 2.19 -10.31 -3.66
CA ILE A 83 3.21 -10.55 -4.68
C ILE A 83 3.90 -11.86 -4.36
N PRO A 84 3.40 -12.99 -4.93
CA PRO A 84 4.00 -14.30 -4.72
C PRO A 84 5.32 -14.45 -5.47
N ASP A 85 6.23 -15.28 -4.96
CA ASP A 85 7.46 -15.65 -5.66
C ASP A 85 7.15 -16.52 -6.88
N GLY A 86 7.88 -16.31 -7.98
CA GLY A 86 7.67 -17.03 -9.24
C GLY A 86 6.33 -16.74 -9.96
N GLY A 87 5.55 -15.76 -9.51
CA GLY A 87 4.30 -15.34 -10.17
C GLY A 87 4.50 -14.45 -11.40
N SER A 88 3.40 -14.10 -12.07
CA SER A 88 3.39 -13.14 -13.19
C SER A 88 3.42 -11.67 -12.76
N SER A 89 3.58 -11.40 -11.45
CA SER A 89 3.63 -10.05 -10.90
C SER A 89 4.94 -9.37 -11.26
N LEU A 90 4.85 -8.18 -11.87
CA LEU A 90 6.00 -7.36 -12.22
C LEU A 90 6.13 -6.20 -11.23
N VAL A 91 7.28 -6.13 -10.54
CA VAL A 91 7.61 -5.02 -9.65
C VAL A 91 8.98 -4.48 -10.03
N ASP A 92 9.03 -3.18 -10.31
CA ASP A 92 10.29 -2.48 -10.52
C ASP A 92 10.87 -2.01 -9.18
N TRP A 93 11.56 -2.92 -8.49
CA TRP A 93 12.21 -2.65 -7.22
C TRP A 93 13.27 -1.55 -7.32
N SER A 94 13.97 -1.48 -8.46
CA SER A 94 14.99 -0.46 -8.73
C SER A 94 14.37 0.94 -8.80
N HIS A 95 13.22 1.06 -9.45
CA HIS A 95 12.47 2.31 -9.49
C HIS A 95 11.94 2.72 -8.12
N ILE A 96 11.35 1.79 -7.35
CA ILE A 96 10.89 2.08 -5.98
C ILE A 96 12.05 2.54 -5.09
N ALA A 97 13.22 1.91 -5.21
CA ALA A 97 14.41 2.24 -4.44
C ALA A 97 15.03 3.61 -4.82
N SER A 98 14.79 4.09 -6.04
CA SER A 98 15.29 5.38 -6.55
C SER A 98 14.42 6.58 -6.18
N LEU A 99 13.20 6.35 -5.69
CA LEU A 99 12.31 7.43 -5.25
C LEU A 99 12.97 8.29 -4.14
N PRO A 100 12.74 9.61 -4.12
CA PRO A 100 13.24 10.50 -3.08
C PRO A 100 12.87 10.01 -1.67
N ARG A 101 13.88 9.76 -0.84
CA ARG A 101 13.70 9.31 0.55
C ARG A 101 13.45 10.51 1.44
N VAL A 102 12.31 10.52 2.13
CA VAL A 102 11.92 11.57 3.08
C VAL A 102 12.40 11.21 4.49
N ALA A 103 12.27 9.94 4.88
CA ALA A 103 12.74 9.43 6.17
C ALA A 103 13.21 7.99 6.03
N THR A 104 14.28 7.65 6.75
CA THR A 104 14.75 6.26 6.91
C THR A 104 14.82 5.99 8.42
N LEU A 105 14.03 5.03 8.87
CA LEU A 105 14.00 4.54 10.24
C LEU A 105 14.70 3.18 10.31
N ARG A 106 14.61 2.46 11.44
CA ARG A 106 15.30 1.17 11.62
C ARG A 106 14.69 0.06 10.77
N TYR A 107 13.37 0.05 10.63
CA TYR A 107 12.60 -0.99 9.96
C TYR A 107 11.79 -0.47 8.77
N ALA A 108 11.46 0.82 8.75
CA ALA A 108 10.66 1.43 7.70
C ALA A 108 11.41 2.55 6.96
N THR A 109 11.18 2.65 5.65
CA THR A 109 11.60 3.80 4.85
C THR A 109 10.37 4.48 4.26
N HIS A 110 10.30 5.80 4.39
CA HIS A 110 9.32 6.62 3.71
C HIS A 110 9.97 7.28 2.50
N SER A 111 9.52 6.89 1.31
CA SER A 111 9.86 7.54 0.04
C SER A 111 8.67 8.30 -0.52
N SER A 112 8.92 9.50 -1.05
CA SER A 112 7.91 10.33 -1.68
C SER A 112 8.06 10.27 -3.20
N SER A 113 6.99 9.93 -3.90
CA SER A 113 6.93 10.10 -5.34
C SER A 113 6.80 11.60 -5.69
N PRO A 114 7.56 12.13 -6.67
CA PRO A 114 7.43 13.51 -7.12
C PRO A 114 6.09 13.79 -7.82
N VAL A 115 5.43 12.73 -8.27
CA VAL A 115 4.11 12.76 -8.93
C VAL A 115 3.12 11.86 -8.20
N PRO A 116 1.81 12.14 -8.27
CA PRO A 116 0.80 11.25 -7.70
C PRO A 116 0.95 9.81 -8.21
N LEU A 117 0.72 8.85 -7.33
CA LEU A 117 0.65 7.43 -7.69
C LEU A 117 -0.81 7.10 -8.02
N GLU A 118 -1.04 6.51 -9.18
CA GLU A 118 -2.32 5.96 -9.60
C GLU A 118 -2.38 4.48 -9.26
N VAL A 119 -3.49 4.08 -8.65
CA VAL A 119 -3.80 2.69 -8.32
C VAL A 119 -5.06 2.30 -9.07
N LEU A 120 -4.95 1.29 -9.93
CA LEU A 120 -6.07 0.68 -10.64
C LEU A 120 -6.23 -0.75 -10.16
N MET A 121 -7.44 -1.15 -9.78
CA MET A 121 -7.73 -2.48 -9.25
C MET A 121 -8.96 -3.07 -9.94
N ASP A 122 -8.81 -4.29 -10.43
CA ASP A 122 -9.87 -5.14 -10.96
C ASP A 122 -9.99 -6.37 -10.07
N GLY A 123 -10.91 -6.30 -9.10
CA GLY A 123 -11.12 -7.38 -8.13
C GLY A 123 -11.69 -8.66 -8.73
N LEU A 124 -12.46 -8.56 -9.82
CA LEU A 124 -13.02 -9.72 -10.53
C LEU A 124 -11.93 -10.44 -11.33
N GLY A 125 -11.13 -9.67 -12.07
CA GLY A 125 -10.00 -10.19 -12.82
C GLY A 125 -8.75 -10.49 -11.98
N ARG A 126 -8.75 -10.14 -10.69
CA ARG A 126 -7.61 -10.28 -9.76
C ARG A 126 -6.33 -9.59 -10.26
N ARG A 127 -6.48 -8.40 -10.83
CA ARG A 127 -5.37 -7.61 -11.39
C ARG A 127 -5.31 -6.25 -10.74
N ALA A 128 -4.10 -5.72 -10.62
CA ALA A 128 -3.89 -4.36 -10.20
C ALA A 128 -2.70 -3.75 -10.94
N LEU A 129 -2.71 -2.41 -11.06
CA LEU A 129 -1.63 -1.63 -11.59
C LEU A 129 -1.38 -0.45 -10.66
N VAL A 130 -0.14 -0.33 -10.20
CA VAL A 130 0.36 0.87 -9.51
C VAL A 130 1.34 1.54 -10.45
N ARG A 131 1.12 2.82 -10.74
CA ARG A 131 2.03 3.61 -11.59
C ARG A 131 2.12 5.04 -11.11
N GLN A 132 3.20 5.71 -11.45
CA GLN A 132 3.23 7.16 -11.41
C GLN A 132 2.25 7.72 -12.45
N SER A 133 1.45 8.71 -12.06
CA SER A 133 0.57 9.42 -12.99
C SER A 133 1.41 9.99 -14.12
N ARG A 134 0.94 9.86 -15.36
CA ARG A 134 1.60 10.50 -16.50
C ARG A 134 1.53 12.01 -16.29
N GLN A 135 2.69 12.67 -16.19
CA GLN A 135 2.79 14.12 -16.38
C GLN A 135 2.58 14.45 -17.88
N ASP A 136 1.42 14.10 -18.41
CA ASP A 136 0.88 14.55 -19.70
C ASP A 136 -0.63 14.78 -19.49
N ARG A 137 -0.93 15.71 -18.59
CA ARG A 137 -2.17 16.48 -18.64
C ARG A 137 -1.78 17.93 -18.83
N GLU A 138 -1.30 18.28 -20.04
CA GLU A 138 -1.88 19.49 -20.64
C GLU A 138 -3.40 19.32 -20.54
N ALA A 139 -4.06 20.33 -19.98
CA ALA A 139 -5.47 20.33 -19.66
C ALA A 139 -6.28 19.66 -20.78
N CYS A 140 -6.78 18.44 -20.53
CA CYS A 140 -7.76 17.83 -21.43
C CYS A 140 -8.99 18.75 -21.39
N PRO A 141 -9.38 19.42 -22.50
CA PRO A 141 -10.47 20.39 -22.50
C PRO A 141 -11.85 19.71 -22.51
N LEU A 142 -11.95 18.44 -22.13
CA LEU A 142 -13.21 17.69 -22.13
C LEU A 142 -13.59 17.32 -20.71
N GLY A 143 -14.38 18.22 -20.11
CA GLY A 143 -15.54 17.90 -19.28
C GLY A 143 -15.27 17.15 -17.98
N SER A 144 -15.50 17.84 -16.86
CA SER A 144 -15.81 17.26 -15.56
C SER A 144 -16.72 16.03 -15.70
N PHE A 145 -16.27 14.87 -15.22
CA PHE A 145 -17.17 13.77 -14.93
C PHE A 145 -18.10 14.17 -13.77
N PRO A 146 -19.41 13.94 -13.87
CA PRO A 146 -20.33 14.29 -12.79
C PRO A 146 -19.99 13.46 -11.55
N VAL A 147 -19.81 14.16 -10.43
CA VAL A 147 -19.91 13.56 -9.10
C VAL A 147 -21.32 13.00 -9.00
N LEU A 148 -21.45 11.69 -8.81
CA LEU A 148 -22.74 11.06 -8.53
C LEU A 148 -23.29 11.67 -7.24
N GLY A 149 -24.18 12.63 -7.41
CA GLY A 149 -24.96 13.24 -6.36
C GLY A 149 -25.80 12.19 -5.67
N SER A 150 -25.81 12.31 -4.34
CA SER A 150 -26.86 11.84 -3.44
C SER A 150 -28.24 11.93 -4.09
N ALA A 151 -28.91 10.80 -4.20
CA ALA A 151 -30.34 10.73 -4.43
C ALA A 151 -31.07 10.62 -3.06
N PRO A 152 -32.31 11.09 -2.98
CA PRO A 152 -32.96 11.60 -1.77
C PRO A 152 -33.39 10.54 -0.74
#